data_AF-A0A3D0ZFS9-F1
#
_entry.id   AF-A0A3D0ZFS9-F1
#
_cell.length_a   1.000
_cell.length_b   1.000
_cell.length_c   1.000
_cell.angle_alpha   90.00
_cell.angle_beta   90.00
_cell.angle_gamma   90.00
#
_symmetry.space_group_name_H-M   'P 1'
#
loop_
_entity.id
_entity.type
_entity.pdbx_description
1 polymer ?
#
loop_
_entity_poly.entity_id
_entity_poly.type
_entity_poly.pdbx_seq_one_letter_code
_entity_poly.pdbx_strand_id
1 'polypeptide(L)'
;MFRATPKLLLVPAIALALTLGGCSSGGASAGAASATGAVADSHLTQILKTKTIKIAVSADSPGYGVMTSSGEHEGFDIDVANALGASLGAKVEFV
;
A
#
# COMPACT_ATOMS: atom_id res chain seq x y z
N MET A 1 -55.56 39.34 -8.92
CA MET A 1 -54.56 40.02 -8.08
C MET A 1 -54.81 39.63 -6.63
N PHE A 2 -54.00 38.74 -6.03
CA PHE A 2 -53.85 38.60 -4.58
C PHE A 2 -52.45 38.06 -4.31
N ARG A 3 -51.69 38.85 -3.55
CA ARG A 3 -50.33 38.58 -3.07
C ARG A 3 -50.39 37.73 -1.80
N ALA A 4 -49.30 37.00 -1.54
CA ALA A 4 -48.69 36.70 -0.24
C ALA A 4 -48.44 35.20 0.05
N THR A 5 -47.14 34.91 0.17
CA THR A 5 -46.41 33.95 1.03
C THR A 5 -47.06 33.74 2.42
N PRO A 6 -46.86 32.61 3.15
CA PRO A 6 -45.53 32.18 3.62
C PRO A 6 -45.30 30.67 3.89
N LYS A 7 -44.02 30.37 4.08
CA LYS A 7 -43.39 29.21 4.75
C LYS A 7 -44.29 28.23 5.52
N LEU A 8 -43.96 26.96 5.28
CA LEU A 8 -43.76 25.88 6.26
C LEU A 8 -44.80 24.75 6.19
N LEU A 9 -44.26 23.53 6.29
CA LEU A 9 -44.91 22.24 6.50
C LEU A 9 -45.40 21.49 5.25
N LEU A 10 -44.49 20.73 4.62
CA LEU A 10 -44.70 19.28 4.44
C LEU A 10 -43.40 18.57 3.97
N VAL A 11 -42.57 18.15 4.92
CA VAL A 11 -41.60 17.05 4.79
C VAL A 11 -42.15 16.02 5.78
N PRO A 12 -42.46 14.75 5.41
CA PRO A 12 -41.41 13.77 5.07
C PRO A 12 -41.86 12.58 4.18
N ALA A 13 -41.05 12.11 3.22
CA ALA A 13 -41.28 10.75 2.68
C ALA A 13 -40.13 10.06 1.93
N ILE A 14 -39.01 10.74 1.59
CA ILE A 14 -37.96 10.08 0.80
C ILE A 14 -36.59 10.51 1.31
N ALA A 15 -36.18 9.93 2.45
CA ALA A 15 -34.78 9.98 2.88
C ALA A 15 -34.41 8.81 3.81
N LEU A 16 -35.10 7.66 3.69
CA LEU A 16 -34.76 6.45 4.44
C LEU A 16 -33.83 5.54 3.62
N ALA A 17 -32.67 6.06 3.21
CA ALA A 17 -31.63 5.27 2.53
C ALA A 17 -30.20 5.78 2.78
N LEU A 18 -29.94 6.45 3.91
CA LEU A 18 -28.60 6.97 4.26
C LEU A 18 -28.07 6.46 5.61
N THR A 19 -28.17 5.15 5.89
CA THR A 19 -27.58 4.59 7.13
C THR A 19 -26.66 3.39 6.90
N LEU A 20 -25.79 3.48 5.89
CA LEU A 20 -24.53 2.72 5.88
C LEU A 20 -23.31 3.66 5.84
N GLY A 21 -23.36 4.71 6.68
CA GLY A 21 -22.21 5.55 7.00
C GLY A 21 -21.26 4.79 7.92
N GLY A 22 -20.39 3.97 7.32
CA GLY A 22 -19.25 3.36 7.99
C GLY A 22 -18.28 4.43 8.51
N CYS A 23 -17.76 4.20 9.71
CA CYS A 23 -16.75 5.02 10.36
C CYS A 23 -15.46 5.02 9.53
N SER A 24 -15.23 6.06 8.73
CA SER A 24 -13.91 6.43 8.24
C SER A 24 -13.73 7.92 8.46
N SER A 25 -12.70 8.23 9.23
CA SER A 25 -12.28 9.57 9.59
C SER A 25 -11.97 10.39 8.33
N GLY A 26 -12.92 11.23 7.92
CA GLY A 26 -12.68 12.49 7.20
C GLY A 26 -12.45 12.42 5.68
N GLY A 27 -13.42 12.95 4.93
CA GLY A 27 -13.18 13.57 3.62
C GLY A 27 -14.10 13.11 2.49
N ALA A 28 -15.12 13.91 2.17
CA ALA A 28 -16.03 13.70 1.06
C ALA A 28 -15.29 13.65 -0.30
N SER A 29 -15.50 12.57 -1.06
CA SER A 29 -15.02 12.42 -2.44
C SER A 29 -15.88 13.26 -3.39
N ALA A 30 -15.64 14.57 -3.42
CA ALA A 30 -15.98 15.41 -4.56
C ALA A 30 -14.87 15.24 -5.61
N GLY A 31 -15.23 14.73 -6.79
CA GLY A 31 -14.28 14.50 -7.87
C GLY A 31 -13.49 15.75 -8.24
N ALA A 32 -12.17 15.61 -8.32
CA ALA A 32 -11.30 16.55 -9.01
C ALA A 32 -10.01 15.83 -9.43
N ALA A 33 -9.74 15.93 -10.74
CA ALA A 33 -8.47 15.71 -11.42
C ALA A 33 -7.80 14.34 -11.22
N SER A 34 -7.77 13.56 -12.30
CA SER A 34 -6.65 12.66 -12.56
C SER A 34 -5.37 13.51 -12.60
N ALA A 35 -4.75 13.68 -11.43
CA ALA A 35 -3.35 14.05 -11.37
C ALA A 35 -2.63 12.96 -12.18
N THR A 36 -2.12 13.33 -13.36
CA THR A 36 -1.09 12.54 -14.01
C THR A 36 0.17 12.75 -13.17
N GLY A 37 0.17 12.14 -11.97
CA GLY A 37 1.35 12.02 -11.16
C GLY A 37 2.36 11.26 -11.99
N ALA A 38 3.58 11.80 -12.09
CA ALA A 38 4.69 11.06 -12.67
C ALA A 38 4.71 9.69 -12.01
N VAL A 39 4.57 8.61 -12.80
CA VAL A 39 4.68 7.26 -12.29
C VAL A 39 6.10 7.15 -11.74
N ALA A 40 6.24 7.16 -10.42
CA ALA A 40 7.53 7.00 -9.77
C ALA A 40 8.14 5.68 -10.26
N ASP A 41 9.43 5.69 -10.51
CA ASP A 41 10.14 4.52 -11.03
C ASP A 41 9.94 3.35 -10.07
N SER A 42 9.45 2.22 -10.58
CA SER A 42 9.13 1.08 -9.73
C SER A 42 10.40 0.55 -9.04
N HIS A 43 10.26 -0.04 -7.86
CA HIS A 43 11.40 -0.69 -7.19
C HIS A 43 12.03 -1.77 -8.08
N LEU A 44 11.24 -2.49 -8.87
CA LEU A 44 11.75 -3.48 -9.82
C LEU A 44 12.62 -2.82 -10.90
N THR A 45 12.20 -1.68 -11.46
CA THR A 45 13.02 -0.91 -12.41
C THR A 45 14.33 -0.48 -11.77
N GLN A 46 14.27 0.01 -10.53
CA GLN A 46 15.45 0.42 -9.78
C GLN A 46 16.40 -0.75 -9.56
N ILE A 47 15.91 -1.92 -9.13
CA ILE A 47 16.72 -3.13 -8.91
C ILE A 47 17.35 -3.62 -10.21
N LEU A 48 16.61 -3.65 -11.32
CA LEU A 48 17.13 -4.05 -12.62
C LEU A 48 18.22 -3.09 -13.12
N LYS A 49 18.15 -1.80 -12.75
CA LYS A 49 19.15 -0.78 -13.07
C LYS A 49 20.37 -0.85 -12.15
N THR A 50 20.19 -0.98 -10.83
CA THR A 50 21.28 -0.97 -9.84
C THR A 50 21.97 -2.32 -9.71
N LYS A 51 21.29 -3.40 -10.12
CA LYS A 51 21.73 -4.78 -9.94
C LYS A 51 21.98 -5.15 -8.47
N THR A 52 21.25 -4.49 -7.57
CA THR A 52 21.29 -4.78 -6.13
C THR A 52 19.87 -4.74 -5.55
N ILE A 53 19.55 -5.70 -4.69
CA ILE A 53 18.33 -5.73 -3.89
C ILE A 53 18.68 -5.86 -2.41
N LYS A 54 18.04 -5.03 -1.58
CA LYS A 54 18.21 -5.06 -0.12
C LYS A 54 17.01 -5.75 0.50
N ILE A 55 17.23 -6.81 1.27
CA ILE A 55 16.16 -7.65 1.83
C ILE A 55 16.36 -7.74 3.34
N ALA A 56 15.37 -7.29 4.09
CA ALA A 56 15.38 -7.45 5.54
C ALA A 56 14.90 -8.86 5.90
N VAL A 57 15.64 -9.54 6.77
CA VAL A 57 15.29 -10.88 7.27
C VAL A 57 15.51 -10.91 8.77
N SER A 58 14.56 -11.50 9.50
CA SER A 58 14.74 -11.78 10.93
C SER A 58 15.88 -12.79 11.09
N ALA A 59 16.93 -12.41 11.83
CA ALA A 59 18.15 -13.21 12.00
C ALA A 59 18.10 -14.18 13.20
N ASP A 60 16.93 -14.34 13.79
CA ASP A 60 16.69 -15.05 15.06
C ASP A 60 15.60 -16.14 14.95
N SER A 61 15.26 -16.56 13.73
CA SER A 61 14.17 -17.50 13.44
C SER A 61 14.69 -18.82 12.83
N PRO A 62 14.99 -19.85 13.66
CA PRO A 62 15.52 -21.13 13.19
C PRO A 62 14.71 -21.76 12.06
N GLY A 63 15.38 -22.15 10.98
CA GLY A 63 14.79 -22.75 9.78
C GLY A 63 14.32 -21.73 8.71
N TYR A 64 14.05 -20.48 9.08
CA TYR A 64 13.63 -19.42 8.16
C TYR A 64 14.76 -18.45 7.86
N GLY A 65 15.27 -17.76 8.88
CA GLY A 65 16.38 -16.84 8.78
C GLY A 65 17.17 -16.82 10.08
N VAL A 66 18.46 -17.15 10.01
CA VAL A 66 19.36 -17.04 11.16
C VAL A 66 20.68 -16.43 10.72
N MET A 67 21.25 -15.56 11.57
CA MET A 67 22.64 -15.15 11.42
C MET A 67 23.52 -16.10 12.22
N THR A 68 24.42 -16.78 11.52
CA THR A 68 25.37 -17.72 12.11
C THR A 68 26.45 -16.96 12.88
N SER A 69 27.22 -17.70 13.69
CA SER A 69 28.36 -17.12 14.43
C SER A 69 29.47 -16.54 13.54
N SER A 70 29.53 -16.92 12.26
CA SER A 70 30.46 -16.34 11.28
C SER A 70 29.93 -15.04 10.65
N GLY A 71 28.70 -14.62 10.98
CA GLY A 71 28.04 -13.44 10.41
C GLY A 71 27.35 -13.71 9.06
N GLU A 72 27.27 -14.97 8.63
CA GLU A 72 26.53 -15.35 7.43
C GLU A 72 25.05 -15.57 7.74
N HIS A 73 24.18 -15.30 6.76
CA HIS A 73 22.75 -15.59 6.89
C HIS A 73 22.46 -16.96 6.27
N GLU A 74 21.64 -17.77 6.93
CA GLU A 74 21.15 -19.06 6.41
C GLU A 74 19.65 -19.26 6.72
N GLY A 75 19.01 -20.19 5.99
CA GLY A 75 17.61 -20.57 6.17
C GLY A 75 16.76 -20.39 4.92
N PHE A 76 15.50 -20.81 5.00
CA PHE A 76 14.56 -20.77 3.88
C PHE A 76 14.38 -19.38 3.25
N ASP A 77 14.28 -18.32 4.06
CA ASP A 77 14.11 -16.95 3.58
C ASP A 77 15.34 -16.49 2.79
N ILE A 78 16.53 -16.94 3.22
CA ILE A 78 17.81 -16.63 2.58
C ILE A 78 17.92 -17.35 1.23
N ASP A 79 17.51 -18.61 1.15
CA ASP A 79 17.50 -19.39 -0.09
C ASP A 79 16.56 -18.77 -1.12
N VAL A 80 15.35 -18.39 -0.71
CA VAL A 80 14.38 -17.71 -1.58
C VAL A 80 14.90 -16.35 -2.04
N ALA A 81 15.48 -15.57 -1.14
CA ALA A 81 16.08 -14.27 -1.46
C ALA A 81 17.21 -14.41 -2.49
N ASN A 82 18.10 -15.40 -2.31
CA ASN A 82 19.19 -15.68 -3.25
C ASN A 82 18.67 -16.16 -4.61
N ALA A 83 17.66 -17.02 -4.64
CA ALA A 83 17.03 -17.46 -5.89
C ALA A 83 16.37 -16.29 -6.64
N LEU A 84 15.73 -15.37 -5.92
CA LEU A 84 15.18 -14.13 -6.48
C LEU A 84 16.30 -13.25 -7.06
N GLY A 85 17.38 -13.03 -6.32
CA GLY A 85 18.54 -12.27 -6.79
C GLY A 85 19.14 -12.86 -8.06
N ALA A 86 19.34 -14.18 -8.11
CA ALA A 86 19.81 -14.90 -9.29
C ALA A 86 18.86 -14.70 -10.50
N SER A 87 17.55 -14.81 -10.27
CA SER A 87 16.53 -14.62 -11.33
C SER A 87 16.53 -13.20 -11.90
N LEU A 88 16.81 -12.20 -11.06
CA LEU A 88 16.90 -10.79 -11.46
C LEU A 88 18.29 -10.38 -11.98
N GLY A 89 19.29 -11.26 -11.83
CA GLY A 89 20.69 -10.93 -12.05
C GLY A 89 21.19 -9.81 -11.13
N ALA A 90 20.72 -9.77 -9.89
CA ALA A 90 21.03 -8.74 -8.90
C ALA A 90 21.69 -9.36 -7.65
N LYS A 91 22.62 -8.63 -7.05
CA LYS A 91 23.24 -8.98 -5.77
C LYS A 91 22.24 -8.76 -4.64
N VAL A 92 22.11 -9.74 -3.76
CA VAL A 92 21.30 -9.63 -2.53
C VAL A 92 22.16 -9.06 -1.40
N GLU A 93 21.60 -8.12 -0.66
CA GLU A 93 22.17 -7.58 0.57
C GLU A 93 21.14 -7.73 1.70
N PHE A 94 21.48 -8.53 2.71
CA PHE A 94 20.67 -8.66 3.90
C PHE A 94 20.89 -7.47 4.84
N VAL A 95 19.81 -6.86 5.33
CA VAL A 95 19.82 -5.65 6.17
C VAL A 95 19.02 -5.80 7.45
#